data_AF-A0A925VS33-F1
#
_entry.id   AF-A0A925VS33-F1
#
_cell.length_a   1.000
_cell.length_b   1.000
_cell.length_c   1.000
_cell.angle_alpha   90.00
_cell.angle_beta   90.00
_cell.angle_gamma   90.00
#
_symmetry.space_group_name_H-M   'P 1'
#
loop_
_entity.id
_entity.type
_entity.pdbx_description
1 polymer ?
#
loop_
_entity_poly.entity_id
_entity_poly.type
_entity_poly.pdbx_seq_one_letter_code
_entity_poly.pdbx_strand_id
1 'polypeptide(L)'
;RKPARRPAWGFVTYDIKNEVEALTSENFAGLGWPNLHFFRPQTWLLWRAEHLEIHGDAADVLTRILATPLPAAAPPHVPALRPRMPKGDYLRAVAAIREDILDGEVYELNLCQEFYAENVGLQPVDVFLRLNEASPTPFAGFCRHHAHYLLCASPERFLSRHQAVITSQPIKGTIRRGTTPAEDATQRHALLHDEKERAENLMIVDLVRNDLARVARTGTVRVPELFGLYPFRHVWQMISTVQAELRPEADLVDILRAAFPMGSMTGAPKIRAMQLIEQYERSRRGLYSGSLGYAWPNGNFDFNVVIRSLQYRADTGYLSFQVGSAITYDSVPEQEYAECLLKAQAMLEVLGAGINEQ
;
A
#
# COMPACT_ATOMS: atom_id res chain seq x y z
N ARG A 1 35.36 -7.54 11.49
CA ARG A 1 33.91 -7.41 11.21
C ARG A 1 33.65 -7.98 9.82
N LYS A 2 32.78 -9.00 9.65
CA LYS A 2 32.36 -9.44 8.30
C LYS A 2 31.72 -8.22 7.61
N PRO A 3 32.03 -7.93 6.33
CA PRO A 3 31.37 -6.82 5.63
C PRO A 3 29.86 -7.06 5.69
N ALA A 4 29.10 -6.05 6.11
CA ALA A 4 27.65 -6.11 6.06
C ALA A 4 27.25 -6.46 4.61
N ARG A 5 26.60 -7.62 4.42
CA ARG A 5 26.21 -8.06 3.08
C ARG A 5 25.14 -7.09 2.56
N ARG A 6 25.39 -6.48 1.40
CA ARG A 6 24.55 -5.42 0.81
C ARG A 6 23.10 -5.90 0.63
N PRO A 7 22.09 -5.15 1.09
CA PRO A 7 20.69 -5.51 0.82
C PRO A 7 20.37 -5.34 -0.67
N ALA A 8 19.37 -6.06 -1.16
CA ALA A 8 18.63 -5.66 -2.34
C ALA A 8 17.48 -4.75 -1.91
N TRP A 9 17.24 -3.67 -2.62
CA TRP A 9 16.14 -2.74 -2.39
C TRP A 9 15.38 -2.55 -3.69
N GLY A 10 14.06 -2.44 -3.63
CA GLY A 10 13.26 -2.40 -4.83
C GLY A 10 11.77 -2.40 -4.58
N PHE A 11 11.04 -2.58 -5.68
CA PHE A 11 9.60 -2.58 -5.70
C PHE A 11 9.04 -3.65 -6.63
N VAL A 12 7.79 -4.03 -6.36
CA VAL A 12 6.96 -4.96 -7.12
C VAL A 12 5.66 -4.22 -7.41
N THR A 13 5.29 -4.06 -8.67
CA THR A 13 3.99 -3.46 -9.04
C THR A 13 2.86 -4.49 -8.91
N TYR A 14 1.62 -4.04 -8.77
CA TYR A 14 0.43 -4.88 -8.73
C TYR A 14 0.32 -5.80 -9.97
N ASP A 15 0.75 -5.30 -11.13
CA ASP A 15 0.66 -6.01 -12.41
C ASP A 15 1.54 -7.27 -12.48
N ILE A 16 2.47 -7.47 -11.55
CA ILE A 16 3.20 -8.76 -11.37
C ILE A 16 2.23 -9.92 -11.12
N LYS A 17 0.99 -9.66 -10.66
CA LYS A 17 -0.08 -10.66 -10.59
C LYS A 17 -0.24 -11.46 -11.89
N ASN A 18 -0.01 -10.83 -13.04
CA ASN A 18 -0.15 -11.45 -14.37
C ASN A 18 0.98 -12.44 -14.69
N GLU A 19 2.10 -12.36 -13.98
CA GLU A 19 3.24 -13.29 -14.11
C GLU A 19 3.18 -14.44 -13.09
N VAL A 20 2.44 -14.26 -11.98
CA VAL A 20 2.29 -15.28 -10.93
C VAL A 20 1.01 -16.09 -11.07
N GLU A 21 -0.03 -15.54 -11.69
CA GLU A 21 -1.33 -16.17 -11.91
C GLU A 21 -1.76 -16.00 -13.38
N ALA A 22 -2.70 -16.82 -13.86
CA ALA A 22 -3.24 -16.75 -15.22
C ALA A 22 -4.20 -15.55 -15.40
N LEU A 23 -3.64 -14.35 -15.38
CA LEU A 23 -4.35 -13.07 -15.46
C LEU A 23 -3.73 -12.16 -16.53
N THR A 24 -4.52 -11.22 -17.01
CA THR A 24 -4.07 -10.17 -17.94
C THR A 24 -4.52 -8.81 -17.43
N SER A 25 -3.86 -7.75 -17.91
CA SER A 25 -4.29 -6.38 -17.69
C SER A 25 -4.22 -5.57 -18.98
N GLU A 26 -5.32 -4.91 -19.31
CA GLU A 26 -5.55 -4.15 -20.55
C GLU A 26 -5.96 -2.71 -20.26
N ASN A 27 -6.32 -2.39 -19.02
CA ASN A 27 -6.64 -1.04 -18.58
C ASN A 27 -5.51 -0.04 -18.82
N PHE A 28 -5.87 1.24 -18.82
CA PHE A 28 -4.96 2.36 -19.07
C PHE A 28 -3.78 2.39 -18.08
N ALA A 29 -2.56 2.63 -18.59
CA ALA A 29 -1.34 2.66 -17.79
C ALA A 29 -0.61 4.01 -17.94
N GLY A 30 -1.04 5.02 -17.18
CA GLY A 30 -0.51 6.39 -17.30
C GLY A 30 0.94 6.55 -16.84
N LEU A 31 1.35 5.83 -15.79
CA LEU A 31 2.66 5.97 -15.17
C LEU A 31 3.76 5.17 -15.87
N GLY A 32 3.48 3.95 -16.33
CA GLY A 32 4.45 3.13 -17.07
C GLY A 32 5.63 2.61 -16.24
N TRP A 33 5.42 2.31 -14.95
CA TRP A 33 6.44 1.64 -14.14
C TRP A 33 6.83 0.27 -14.75
N PRO A 34 8.10 -0.16 -14.66
CA PRO A 34 8.43 -1.56 -14.91
C PRO A 34 7.74 -2.44 -13.86
N ASN A 35 7.36 -3.67 -14.24
CA ASN A 35 6.62 -4.56 -13.35
C ASN A 35 7.35 -4.83 -12.01
N LEU A 36 8.68 -4.92 -12.06
CA LEU A 36 9.56 -5.24 -10.94
C LEU A 36 10.91 -4.54 -11.15
N HIS A 37 11.48 -3.99 -10.09
CA HIS A 37 12.87 -3.52 -10.10
C HIS A 37 13.52 -3.68 -8.73
N PHE A 38 14.69 -4.33 -8.69
CA PHE A 38 15.54 -4.44 -7.50
C PHE A 38 16.98 -4.12 -7.85
N PHE A 39 17.65 -3.36 -6.99
CA PHE A 39 19.07 -3.05 -7.10
C PHE A 39 19.79 -3.26 -5.77
N ARG A 40 21.13 -3.35 -5.82
CA ARG A 40 21.97 -3.33 -4.63
C ARG A 40 22.60 -1.94 -4.51
N PRO A 41 22.33 -1.19 -3.43
CA PRO A 41 22.85 0.15 -3.29
C PRO A 41 24.38 0.12 -3.18
N GLN A 42 25.02 1.11 -3.80
CA GLN A 42 26.46 1.35 -3.61
C GLN A 42 26.74 1.94 -2.22
N THR A 43 25.82 2.76 -1.71
CA THR A 43 25.88 3.42 -0.41
C THR A 43 24.52 3.29 0.25
N TRP A 44 24.48 2.93 1.54
CA TRP A 44 23.24 2.91 2.31
C TRP A 44 23.47 3.31 3.77
N LEU A 45 22.45 3.92 4.35
CA LEU A 45 22.46 4.44 5.71
C LEU A 45 21.40 3.70 6.52
N LEU A 46 21.74 3.28 7.74
CA LEU A 46 20.84 2.63 8.67
C LEU A 46 20.75 3.48 9.94
N TRP A 47 19.60 4.08 10.18
CA TRP A 47 19.30 4.73 11.46
C TRP A 47 18.99 3.67 12.51
N ARG A 48 19.77 3.66 13.59
CA ARG A 48 19.48 2.97 14.85
C ARG A 48 18.98 3.98 15.87
N ALA A 49 18.46 3.49 16.99
CA ALA A 49 17.98 4.36 18.07
C ALA A 49 19.06 5.35 18.55
N GLU A 50 20.32 4.89 18.67
CA GLU A 50 21.41 5.67 19.27
C GLU A 50 22.45 6.17 18.25
N HIS A 51 22.47 5.64 17.03
CA HIS A 51 23.52 5.96 16.06
C HIS A 51 23.09 5.75 14.60
N LEU A 52 23.82 6.39 13.70
CA LEU A 52 23.72 6.19 12.25
C LEU A 52 24.84 5.27 11.79
N GLU A 53 24.51 4.20 11.06
CA GLU A 53 25.49 3.37 10.38
C GLU A 53 25.53 3.74 8.89
N ILE A 54 26.72 4.06 8.37
CA ILE A 54 26.94 4.34 6.95
C ILE A 54 27.76 3.19 6.37
N HIS A 55 27.26 2.61 5.28
CA HIS A 55 27.85 1.43 4.66
C HIS A 55 28.02 1.65 3.15
N GLY A 56 28.91 0.84 2.55
CA GLY A 56 29.19 0.92 1.11
C GLY A 56 30.25 1.96 0.79
N ASP A 57 30.07 2.72 -0.28
CA ASP A 57 30.93 3.88 -0.59
C ASP A 57 30.56 5.04 0.33
N ALA A 58 31.18 5.07 1.51
CA ALA A 58 30.83 5.94 2.63
C ALA A 58 31.66 7.22 2.71
N ALA A 59 32.71 7.37 1.88
CA ALA A 59 33.58 8.54 1.92
C ALA A 59 32.80 9.81 1.57
N ASP A 60 32.90 10.83 2.43
CA ASP A 60 32.27 12.14 2.30
C ASP A 60 30.74 12.16 2.13
N VAL A 61 30.06 11.01 2.25
CA VAL A 61 28.61 10.89 2.07
C VAL A 61 27.86 11.78 3.04
N LEU A 62 28.24 11.74 4.32
CA LEU A 62 27.60 12.57 5.34
C LEU A 62 27.80 14.06 5.06
N THR A 63 29.03 14.46 4.71
CA THR A 63 29.36 15.85 4.36
C THR A 63 28.51 16.33 3.18
N ARG A 64 28.38 15.52 2.13
CA ARG A 64 27.54 15.82 0.96
C ARG A 64 26.06 15.93 1.31
N ILE A 65 25.53 15.02 2.14
CA ILE A 65 24.15 15.08 2.61
C ILE A 65 23.90 16.38 3.37
N LEU A 66 24.76 16.70 4.34
CA LEU A 66 24.64 17.92 5.15
C LEU A 66 24.79 19.20 4.33
N ALA A 67 25.57 19.17 3.24
CA ALA A 67 25.70 20.29 2.31
C ALA A 67 24.57 20.37 1.27
N THR A 68 23.67 19.38 1.19
CA THR A 68 22.58 19.39 0.23
C THR A 68 21.48 20.34 0.74
N PRO A 69 21.16 21.43 0.02
CA PRO A 69 20.09 22.31 0.43
C PRO A 69 18.77 21.57 0.31
N LEU A 70 17.96 21.61 1.37
CA LEU A 70 16.56 21.20 1.27
C LEU A 70 15.83 22.25 0.43
N PRO A 71 15.11 21.85 -0.63
CA PRO A 71 14.35 22.81 -1.42
C PRO A 71 13.27 23.43 -0.55
N ALA A 72 13.37 24.75 -0.30
CA ALA A 72 12.26 25.53 0.23
C ALA A 72 11.27 25.78 -0.91
N ALA A 73 10.43 24.79 -1.21
CA ALA A 73 9.46 24.93 -2.28
C ALA A 73 8.20 25.63 -1.74
N ALA A 74 7.69 26.59 -2.51
CA ALA A 74 6.31 27.04 -2.36
C ALA A 74 5.37 25.82 -2.47
N PRO A 75 4.17 25.87 -1.86
CA PRO A 75 3.18 24.81 -2.03
C PRO A 75 3.03 24.42 -3.50
N PRO A 76 2.99 23.12 -3.82
CA PRO A 76 2.87 22.69 -5.21
C PRO A 76 1.57 23.28 -5.79
N HIS A 77 1.65 23.86 -6.99
CA HIS A 77 0.45 24.29 -7.71
C HIS A 77 0.05 23.18 -8.66
N VAL A 78 -0.81 22.29 -8.17
CA VAL A 78 -1.33 21.17 -8.96
C VAL A 78 -2.73 21.54 -9.47
N PRO A 79 -3.03 21.40 -10.77
CA PRO A 79 -4.38 21.60 -11.27
C PRO A 79 -5.35 20.61 -10.62
N ALA A 80 -6.64 20.91 -10.67
CA ALA A 80 -7.65 20.00 -10.13
C ALA A 80 -7.50 18.61 -10.79
N LEU A 81 -7.41 17.57 -9.94
CA LEU A 81 -7.26 16.20 -10.41
C LEU A 81 -8.59 15.70 -10.98
N ARG A 82 -8.51 14.90 -12.03
CA ARG A 82 -9.68 14.27 -12.65
C ARG A 82 -9.81 12.83 -12.17
N PRO A 83 -11.01 12.36 -11.83
CA PRO A 83 -11.23 10.93 -11.65
C PRO A 83 -11.13 10.23 -13.01
N ARG A 84 -10.37 9.13 -13.07
CA ARG A 84 -10.32 8.26 -14.27
C ARG A 84 -11.65 7.56 -14.50
N MET A 85 -12.36 7.26 -13.41
CA MET A 85 -13.70 6.69 -13.40
C MET A 85 -14.67 7.76 -12.90
N PRO A 86 -15.52 8.34 -13.76
CA PRO A 86 -16.52 9.31 -13.32
C PRO A 86 -17.40 8.74 -12.21
N LYS A 87 -17.93 9.59 -11.31
CA LYS A 87 -18.75 9.15 -10.17
C LYS A 87 -19.87 8.19 -10.57
N GLY A 88 -20.61 8.49 -11.63
CA GLY A 88 -21.69 7.63 -12.11
C GLY A 88 -21.21 6.22 -12.50
N ASP A 89 -20.02 6.11 -13.09
CA ASP A 89 -19.40 4.83 -13.43
C ASP A 89 -18.98 4.08 -12.17
N TYR A 90 -18.42 4.78 -11.18
CA TYR A 90 -18.05 4.19 -9.89
C TYR A 90 -19.26 3.60 -9.17
N LEU A 91 -20.37 4.35 -9.09
CA LEU A 91 -21.59 3.85 -8.44
C LEU A 91 -22.15 2.60 -9.15
N ARG A 92 -22.10 2.58 -10.50
CA ARG A 92 -22.51 1.40 -11.28
C ARG A 92 -21.57 0.22 -11.09
N ALA A 93 -20.26 0.45 -10.98
CA ALA A 93 -19.29 -0.59 -10.70
C ALA A 93 -19.55 -1.22 -9.32
N VAL A 94 -19.78 -0.40 -8.27
CA VAL A 94 -20.14 -0.91 -6.94
C VAL A 94 -21.43 -1.73 -6.99
N ALA A 95 -22.46 -1.25 -7.68
CA ALA A 95 -23.71 -1.99 -7.83
C ALA A 95 -23.50 -3.34 -8.54
N ALA A 96 -22.71 -3.37 -9.63
CA ALA A 96 -22.42 -4.61 -10.36
C ALA A 96 -21.59 -5.61 -9.51
N ILE A 97 -20.61 -5.13 -8.74
CA ILE A 97 -19.84 -5.98 -7.82
C ILE A 97 -20.73 -6.59 -6.75
N ARG A 98 -21.77 -5.88 -6.29
CA ARG A 98 -22.75 -6.44 -5.34
C ARG A 98 -23.55 -7.58 -5.95
N GLU A 99 -23.90 -7.49 -7.23
CA GLU A 99 -24.53 -8.60 -7.96
C GLU A 99 -23.56 -9.79 -8.10
N ASP A 100 -22.27 -9.56 -8.41
CA ASP A 100 -21.26 -10.63 -8.42
C ASP A 100 -21.14 -11.31 -7.04
N ILE A 101 -21.26 -10.55 -5.94
CA ILE A 101 -21.26 -11.11 -4.58
C ILE A 101 -22.52 -11.96 -4.34
N LEU A 102 -23.69 -11.49 -4.77
CA LEU A 102 -24.95 -12.22 -4.69
C LEU A 102 -24.92 -13.53 -5.46
N ASP A 103 -24.29 -13.53 -6.63
CA ASP A 103 -24.09 -14.71 -7.48
C ASP A 103 -23.01 -15.66 -6.93
N GLY A 104 -22.30 -15.27 -5.86
CA GLY A 104 -21.30 -16.09 -5.19
C GLY A 104 -19.93 -16.09 -5.87
N GLU A 105 -19.65 -15.13 -6.73
CA GLU A 105 -18.38 -15.00 -7.44
C GLU A 105 -17.24 -14.59 -6.50
N VAL A 106 -17.54 -13.67 -5.57
CA VAL A 106 -16.63 -13.17 -4.52
C VAL A 106 -17.40 -12.84 -3.24
N TYR A 107 -16.73 -12.84 -2.09
CA TYR A 107 -17.24 -12.37 -0.80
C TYR A 107 -16.96 -10.87 -0.58
N GLU A 108 -15.81 -10.40 -1.05
CA GLU A 108 -15.38 -9.00 -1.01
C GLU A 108 -14.49 -8.71 -2.21
N LEU A 109 -14.58 -7.49 -2.73
CA LEU A 109 -13.67 -6.96 -3.73
C LEU A 109 -13.27 -5.51 -3.36
N ASN A 110 -11.97 -5.24 -3.30
CA ASN A 110 -11.46 -3.90 -3.06
C ASN A 110 -11.37 -3.12 -4.38
N LEU A 111 -12.40 -2.31 -4.68
CA LEU A 111 -12.50 -1.50 -5.90
C LEU A 111 -11.68 -0.22 -5.75
N CYS A 112 -10.79 0.06 -6.70
CA CYS A 112 -9.95 1.26 -6.69
C CYS A 112 -10.23 2.19 -7.87
N GLN A 113 -10.01 3.48 -7.66
CA GLN A 113 -10.08 4.50 -8.70
C GLN A 113 -8.86 5.42 -8.68
N GLU A 114 -8.43 5.82 -9.88
CA GLU A 114 -7.34 6.77 -10.08
C GLU A 114 -7.85 8.21 -10.12
N PHE A 115 -7.15 9.07 -9.39
CA PHE A 115 -7.22 10.53 -9.54
C PHE A 115 -5.90 11.01 -10.13
N TYR A 116 -5.96 11.75 -11.22
CA TYR A 116 -4.76 12.14 -11.97
C TYR A 116 -4.79 13.59 -12.45
N ALA A 117 -3.59 14.15 -12.63
CA ALA A 117 -3.32 15.41 -13.28
C ALA A 117 -2.18 15.25 -14.28
N GLU A 118 -2.18 16.08 -15.31
CA GLU A 118 -1.17 16.08 -16.37
C GLU A 118 -0.49 17.45 -16.42
N ASN A 119 0.69 17.53 -17.05
CA ASN A 119 1.48 18.76 -17.14
C ASN A 119 1.82 19.36 -15.77
N VAL A 120 1.97 18.51 -14.75
CA VAL A 120 2.32 18.93 -13.39
C VAL A 120 3.83 19.09 -13.27
N GLY A 121 4.27 20.23 -12.76
CA GLY A 121 5.62 20.42 -12.26
C GLY A 121 5.65 20.18 -10.75
N LEU A 122 6.26 19.07 -10.30
CA LEU A 122 6.35 18.72 -8.89
C LEU A 122 7.81 18.76 -8.39
N GLN A 123 8.00 19.16 -7.14
CA GLN A 123 9.24 18.93 -6.38
C GLN A 123 9.03 17.71 -5.47
N PRO A 124 9.41 16.48 -5.88
CA PRO A 124 8.94 15.27 -5.21
C PRO A 124 9.42 15.12 -3.77
N VAL A 125 10.62 15.62 -3.45
CA VAL A 125 11.16 15.56 -2.08
C VAL A 125 10.33 16.42 -1.12
N ASP A 126 9.99 17.66 -1.51
CA ASP A 126 9.16 18.56 -0.69
C ASP A 126 7.78 17.96 -0.44
N VAL A 127 7.12 17.47 -1.49
CA VAL A 127 5.80 16.83 -1.38
C VAL A 127 5.85 15.58 -0.51
N PHE A 128 6.94 14.79 -0.56
CA PHE A 128 7.09 13.62 0.30
C PHE A 128 7.26 14.01 1.76
N LEU A 129 8.04 15.05 2.06
CA LEU A 129 8.21 15.56 3.41
C LEU A 129 6.87 16.05 3.99
N ARG A 130 6.10 16.81 3.21
CA ARG A 130 4.73 17.25 3.59
C ARG A 130 3.79 16.08 3.83
N LEU A 131 3.82 15.08 2.94
CA LEU A 131 3.00 13.87 3.08
C LEU A 131 3.33 13.11 4.37
N ASN A 132 4.62 12.95 4.67
CA ASN A 132 5.08 12.22 5.85
C ASN A 132 4.85 12.99 7.16
N GLU A 133 4.90 14.32 7.12
CA GLU A 133 4.50 15.18 8.25
C GLU A 133 2.99 15.13 8.49
N ALA A 134 2.20 15.14 7.41
CA ALA A 134 0.74 15.03 7.48
C ALA A 134 0.31 13.65 8.02
N SER A 135 0.97 12.57 7.59
CA SER A 135 0.61 11.18 7.90
C SER A 135 1.86 10.34 8.29
N PRO A 136 2.37 10.51 9.52
CA PRO A 136 3.53 9.74 9.98
C PRO A 136 3.12 8.26 10.13
N THR A 137 3.72 7.41 9.30
CA THR A 137 3.37 5.99 9.20
C THR A 137 4.61 5.10 9.18
N PRO A 138 4.54 3.87 9.73
CA PRO A 138 5.70 3.01 9.96
C PRO A 138 6.33 2.46 8.68
N PHE A 139 5.59 2.43 7.57
CA PHE A 139 6.04 1.86 6.30
C PHE A 139 6.06 2.90 5.17
N ALA A 140 6.29 4.17 5.53
CA ALA A 140 6.51 5.24 4.57
C ALA A 140 7.76 4.96 3.69
N GLY A 141 7.72 5.44 2.45
CA GLY A 141 8.78 5.21 1.49
C GLY A 141 8.84 6.25 0.38
N PHE A 142 10.06 6.64 0.01
CA PHE A 142 10.34 7.48 -1.14
C PHE A 142 11.18 6.68 -2.13
N CYS A 143 10.68 6.51 -3.36
CA CYS A 143 11.40 5.80 -4.41
C CYS A 143 11.58 6.72 -5.62
N ARG A 144 12.79 6.75 -6.17
CA ARG A 144 13.07 7.34 -7.48
C ARG A 144 13.66 6.26 -8.39
N HIS A 145 12.99 6.02 -9.51
CA HIS A 145 13.47 5.16 -10.59
C HIS A 145 13.47 5.97 -11.90
N HIS A 146 14.63 6.50 -12.26
CA HIS A 146 14.80 7.46 -13.35
C HIS A 146 13.86 8.68 -13.17
N ALA A 147 12.86 8.83 -14.04
CA ALA A 147 11.85 9.89 -13.99
C ALA A 147 10.61 9.54 -13.15
N HIS A 148 10.50 8.30 -12.66
CA HIS A 148 9.39 7.84 -11.84
C HIS A 148 9.67 8.07 -10.36
N TYR A 149 8.67 8.58 -9.66
CA TYR A 149 8.72 8.88 -8.23
C TYR A 149 7.52 8.23 -7.54
N LEU A 150 7.79 7.54 -6.42
CA LEU A 150 6.79 7.11 -5.46
C LEU A 150 6.99 7.89 -4.16
N LEU A 151 5.92 8.49 -3.66
CA LEU A 151 5.86 9.16 -2.37
C LEU A 151 4.77 8.45 -1.57
N CYS A 152 5.15 7.60 -0.63
CA CYS A 152 4.23 6.67 0.04
C CYS A 152 4.23 6.90 1.55
N ALA A 153 3.04 7.03 2.15
CA ALA A 153 2.81 7.07 3.59
C ALA A 153 1.99 5.85 4.02
N SER A 154 2.53 4.65 3.77
CA SER A 154 1.81 3.41 4.04
C SER A 154 1.84 3.05 5.52
N PRO A 155 0.68 2.74 6.12
CA PRO A 155 0.59 2.18 7.46
C PRO A 155 0.74 0.65 7.49
N GLU A 156 0.74 -0.03 6.33
CA GLU A 156 0.51 -1.47 6.26
C GLU A 156 1.75 -2.23 5.80
N ARG A 157 2.08 -3.30 6.54
CA ARG A 157 3.09 -4.28 6.15
C ARG A 157 2.43 -5.38 5.34
N PHE A 158 2.95 -5.59 4.14
CA PHE A 158 2.58 -6.75 3.33
C PHE A 158 3.16 -8.01 3.96
N LEU A 159 4.50 -8.12 3.95
CA LEU A 159 5.23 -9.28 4.46
C LEU A 159 6.59 -8.86 5.02
N SER A 160 6.98 -9.47 6.13
CA SER A 160 8.35 -9.46 6.60
C SER A 160 8.82 -10.87 6.94
N ARG A 161 10.12 -11.09 6.81
CA ARG A 161 10.78 -12.32 7.24
C ARG A 161 11.90 -11.99 8.21
N HIS A 162 11.86 -12.62 9.37
CA HIS A 162 12.96 -12.64 10.32
C HIS A 162 13.35 -14.10 10.59
N GLN A 163 14.54 -14.50 10.13
CA GLN A 163 15.01 -15.87 10.15
C GLN A 163 14.05 -16.80 9.40
N ALA A 164 13.37 -17.73 10.09
CA ALA A 164 12.39 -18.64 9.52
C ALA A 164 10.95 -18.14 9.63
N VAL A 165 10.70 -17.07 10.41
CA VAL A 165 9.35 -16.58 10.66
C VAL A 165 8.97 -15.56 9.62
N ILE A 166 7.88 -15.84 8.89
CA ILE A 166 7.20 -14.88 8.02
C ILE A 166 6.02 -14.25 8.78
N THR A 167 5.83 -12.95 8.60
CA THR A 167 4.76 -12.17 9.25
C THR A 167 4.05 -11.30 8.22
N SER A 168 2.71 -11.27 8.25
CA SER A 168 1.87 -10.32 7.53
C SER A 168 0.99 -9.58 8.52
N GLN A 169 0.68 -8.31 8.25
CA GLN A 169 -0.12 -7.47 9.15
C GLN A 169 -1.21 -6.71 8.38
N PRO A 170 -2.25 -7.41 7.88
CA PRO A 170 -3.35 -6.79 7.15
C PRO A 170 -4.13 -5.79 8.01
N ILE A 171 -4.65 -4.75 7.36
CA ILE A 171 -5.48 -3.71 7.96
C ILE A 171 -6.88 -3.70 7.33
N LYS A 172 -7.91 -3.75 8.19
CA LYS A 172 -9.34 -3.52 7.90
C LYS A 172 -9.97 -3.02 9.18
N GLY A 173 -10.81 -1.98 9.15
CA GLY A 173 -11.16 -1.20 10.34
C GLY A 173 -10.38 0.10 10.44
N THR A 174 -11.04 1.21 10.18
CA THR A 174 -10.49 2.56 10.39
C THR A 174 -11.56 3.47 10.97
N ILE A 175 -11.24 4.17 12.05
CA ILE A 175 -12.12 5.18 12.63
C ILE A 175 -11.32 6.44 12.97
N ARG A 176 -11.94 7.62 12.83
CA ARG A 176 -11.29 8.90 13.15
C ARG A 176 -10.89 8.96 14.64
N ARG A 177 -9.79 9.67 14.94
CA ARG A 177 -9.43 10.01 16.32
C ARG A 177 -10.49 10.92 16.93
N GLY A 178 -10.72 10.78 18.23
CA GLY A 178 -11.54 11.72 18.98
C GLY A 178 -10.82 13.05 19.20
N THR A 179 -11.58 14.12 19.36
CA THR A 179 -11.05 15.46 19.68
C THR A 179 -10.69 15.60 21.16
N THR A 180 -11.21 14.70 22.01
CA THR A 180 -10.92 14.60 23.44
C THR A 180 -10.52 13.17 23.81
N PRO A 181 -9.78 12.94 24.91
CA PRO A 181 -9.42 11.59 25.36
C PRO A 181 -10.65 10.67 25.58
N ALA A 182 -11.77 11.24 26.04
CA ALA A 182 -13.01 10.50 26.22
C ALA A 182 -13.65 10.12 24.88
N GLU A 183 -13.76 11.05 23.94
CA GLU A 183 -14.25 10.75 22.59
C GLU A 183 -13.34 9.72 21.90
N ASP A 184 -12.02 9.86 22.05
CA ASP A 184 -11.05 8.97 21.42
C ASP A 184 -11.15 7.53 21.96
N ALA A 185 -11.38 7.38 23.27
CA ALA A 185 -11.67 6.09 23.88
C ALA A 185 -12.99 5.50 23.37
N THR A 186 -14.02 6.33 23.18
CA THR A 186 -15.31 5.91 22.59
C THR A 186 -15.13 5.45 21.14
N GLN A 187 -14.39 6.20 20.30
CA GLN A 187 -14.10 5.81 18.91
C GLN A 187 -13.33 4.48 18.86
N ARG A 188 -12.30 4.35 19.70
CA ARG A 188 -11.54 3.10 19.84
C ARG A 188 -12.44 1.92 20.23
N HIS A 189 -13.31 2.12 21.22
CA HIS A 189 -14.23 1.08 21.68
C HIS A 189 -15.27 0.72 20.61
N ALA A 190 -15.78 1.72 19.88
CA ALA A 190 -16.72 1.52 18.78
C ALA A 190 -16.09 0.64 17.69
N LEU A 191 -14.89 0.99 17.21
CA LEU A 191 -14.18 0.19 16.20
C LEU A 191 -13.87 -1.23 16.70
N LEU A 192 -13.50 -1.41 17.97
CA LEU A 192 -13.22 -2.74 18.53
C LEU A 192 -14.44 -3.67 18.50
N HIS A 193 -15.64 -3.12 18.60
CA HIS A 193 -16.89 -3.89 18.70
C HIS A 193 -17.75 -3.79 17.44
N ASP A 194 -17.28 -3.12 16.40
CA ASP A 194 -17.97 -3.05 15.13
C ASP A 194 -17.93 -4.44 14.46
N GLU A 195 -19.11 -5.04 14.28
CA GLU A 195 -19.23 -6.39 13.73
C GLU A 195 -18.82 -6.45 12.25
N LYS A 196 -19.09 -5.38 11.48
CA LYS A 196 -18.72 -5.29 10.07
C LYS A 196 -17.20 -5.23 9.93
N GLU A 197 -16.55 -4.30 10.63
CA GLU A 197 -15.10 -4.11 10.53
C GLU A 197 -14.33 -5.36 11.00
N ARG A 198 -14.82 -6.04 12.05
CA ARG A 198 -14.24 -7.31 12.51
C ARG A 198 -14.43 -8.43 11.50
N ALA A 199 -15.58 -8.52 10.85
CA ALA A 199 -15.85 -9.53 9.83
C ALA A 199 -14.93 -9.36 8.61
N GLU A 200 -14.80 -8.12 8.11
CA GLU A 200 -13.86 -7.81 7.02
C GLU A 200 -12.42 -8.14 7.40
N ASN A 201 -11.99 -7.74 8.60
CA ASN A 201 -10.64 -8.03 9.09
C ASN A 201 -10.38 -9.54 9.22
N LEU A 202 -11.33 -10.29 9.78
CA LEU A 202 -11.23 -11.73 9.95
C LEU A 202 -11.11 -12.45 8.60
N MET A 203 -11.91 -12.05 7.62
CA MET A 203 -11.85 -12.63 6.29
C MET A 203 -10.50 -12.41 5.61
N ILE A 204 -9.91 -11.21 5.74
CA ILE A 204 -8.55 -10.98 5.21
C ILE A 204 -7.51 -11.77 6.00
N VAL A 205 -7.66 -11.91 7.32
CA VAL A 205 -6.81 -12.79 8.14
C VAL A 205 -6.86 -14.22 7.62
N ASP A 206 -8.04 -14.75 7.31
CA ASP A 206 -8.19 -16.11 6.79
C ASP A 206 -7.59 -16.29 5.39
N LEU A 207 -7.76 -15.30 4.52
CA LEU A 207 -7.09 -15.28 3.22
C LEU A 207 -5.56 -15.31 3.39
N VAL A 208 -5.00 -14.48 4.27
CA VAL A 208 -3.56 -14.43 4.53
C VAL A 208 -3.07 -15.73 5.18
N ARG A 209 -3.85 -16.35 6.07
CA ARG A 209 -3.53 -17.67 6.64
C ARG A 209 -3.42 -18.72 5.55
N ASN A 210 -4.37 -18.73 4.60
CA ASN A 210 -4.36 -19.65 3.46
C ASN A 210 -3.13 -19.41 2.56
N ASP A 211 -2.80 -18.15 2.26
CA ASP A 211 -1.62 -17.80 1.48
C ASP A 211 -0.33 -18.31 2.15
N LEU A 212 -0.14 -18.01 3.43
CA LEU A 212 1.05 -18.42 4.17
C LEU A 212 1.14 -19.94 4.32
N ALA A 213 0.01 -20.66 4.44
CA ALA A 213 -0.01 -22.11 4.53
C ALA A 213 0.66 -22.79 3.32
N ARG A 214 0.62 -22.18 2.13
CA ARG A 214 1.25 -22.70 0.92
C ARG A 214 2.78 -22.79 1.03
N VAL A 215 3.42 -21.96 1.86
CA VAL A 215 4.89 -21.89 2.02
C VAL A 215 5.37 -22.19 3.44
N ALA A 216 4.45 -22.38 4.38
CA ALA A 216 4.74 -22.68 5.77
C ALA A 216 4.98 -24.17 6.04
N ARG A 217 5.66 -24.46 7.15
CA ARG A 217 5.66 -25.77 7.80
C ARG A 217 4.25 -26.05 8.33
N THR A 218 3.77 -27.27 8.11
CA THR A 218 2.44 -27.72 8.55
C THR A 218 2.23 -27.44 10.04
N GLY A 219 1.07 -26.84 10.37
CA GLY A 219 0.69 -26.54 11.76
C GLY A 219 1.36 -25.30 12.37
N THR A 220 2.15 -24.53 11.62
CA THR A 220 2.85 -23.35 12.17
C THR A 220 2.16 -22.01 11.90
N VAL A 221 1.15 -21.98 11.01
CA VAL A 221 0.37 -20.77 10.74
C VAL A 221 -0.48 -20.42 11.96
N ARG A 222 -0.25 -19.24 12.52
CA ARG A 222 -0.91 -18.73 13.74
C ARG A 222 -1.27 -17.25 13.60
N VAL A 223 -2.24 -16.81 14.40
CA VAL A 223 -2.66 -15.41 14.49
C VAL A 223 -2.34 -14.91 15.90
N PRO A 224 -1.10 -14.48 16.17
CA PRO A 224 -0.69 -14.04 17.52
C PRO A 224 -1.46 -12.83 18.04
N GLU A 225 -2.02 -12.00 17.15
CA GLU A 225 -2.86 -10.87 17.52
C GLU A 225 -3.98 -10.73 16.49
N LEU A 226 -5.23 -10.70 16.95
CA LEU A 226 -6.42 -10.52 16.14
C LEU A 226 -7.14 -9.25 16.62
N PHE A 227 -7.46 -8.35 15.70
CA PHE A 227 -8.15 -7.08 15.95
C PHE A 227 -7.38 -6.10 16.86
N GLY A 228 -6.04 -6.07 16.77
CA GLY A 228 -5.20 -5.13 17.49
C GLY A 228 -5.51 -3.68 17.09
N LEU A 229 -5.75 -2.79 18.05
CA LEU A 229 -6.04 -1.38 17.79
C LEU A 229 -4.82 -0.50 18.02
N TYR A 230 -4.38 0.15 16.94
CA TYR A 230 -3.18 0.97 16.91
C TYR A 230 -3.52 2.44 16.63
N PRO A 231 -3.02 3.38 17.45
CA PRO A 231 -3.25 4.79 17.23
C PRO A 231 -2.31 5.32 16.15
N PHE A 232 -2.88 6.02 15.17
CA PHE A 232 -2.16 6.90 14.25
C PHE A 232 -2.58 8.34 14.50
N ARG A 233 -1.92 9.29 13.80
CA ARG A 233 -2.14 10.73 14.00
C ARG A 233 -3.63 11.12 13.88
N HIS A 234 -4.31 10.64 12.84
CA HIS A 234 -5.68 11.04 12.51
C HIS A 234 -6.72 9.94 12.68
N VAL A 235 -6.30 8.68 12.78
CA VAL A 235 -7.21 7.53 12.88
C VAL A 235 -6.72 6.47 13.89
N TRP A 236 -7.63 5.67 14.40
CA TRP A 236 -7.35 4.32 14.89
C TRP A 236 -7.42 3.34 13.72
N GLN A 237 -6.53 2.35 13.69
CA GLN A 237 -6.61 1.24 12.75
C GLN A 237 -6.62 -0.09 13.46
N MET A 238 -7.43 -1.00 12.93
CA MET A 238 -7.47 -2.39 13.34
C MET A 238 -6.53 -3.21 12.48
N ILE A 239 -5.54 -3.83 13.14
CA ILE A 239 -4.45 -4.58 12.54
C ILE A 239 -4.43 -5.96 13.17
N SER A 240 -4.40 -7.00 12.34
CA SER A 240 -4.22 -8.37 12.80
C SER A 240 -2.86 -8.88 12.33
N THR A 241 -2.20 -9.70 13.14
CA THR A 241 -0.89 -10.25 12.81
C THR A 241 -1.03 -11.73 12.51
N VAL A 242 -0.60 -12.15 11.31
CA VAL A 242 -0.52 -13.56 10.91
C VAL A 242 0.94 -13.96 10.76
N GLN A 243 1.33 -15.08 11.36
CA GLN A 243 2.69 -15.60 11.33
C GLN A 243 2.74 -17.06 10.93
N ALA A 244 3.85 -17.47 10.31
CA ALA A 244 4.17 -18.87 10.09
C ALA A 244 5.67 -19.11 10.10
N GLU A 245 6.09 -20.36 10.33
CA GLU A 245 7.46 -20.78 10.05
C GLU A 245 7.55 -21.27 8.61
N LEU A 246 8.43 -20.70 7.82
CA LEU A 246 8.67 -21.10 6.44
C LEU A 246 9.29 -22.50 6.38
N ARG A 247 8.95 -23.26 5.33
CA ARG A 247 9.68 -24.49 5.03
C ARG A 247 11.13 -24.17 4.64
N PRO A 248 12.11 -25.04 4.95
CA PRO A 248 13.53 -24.77 4.67
C PRO A 248 13.83 -24.43 3.20
N GLU A 249 13.08 -25.01 2.28
CA GLU A 249 13.23 -24.84 0.83
C GLU A 249 12.50 -23.61 0.27
N ALA A 250 11.60 -22.98 1.04
CA ALA A 250 10.82 -21.84 0.55
C ALA A 250 11.70 -20.60 0.39
N ASP A 251 11.82 -20.13 -0.85
CA ASP A 251 12.54 -18.91 -1.17
C ASP A 251 11.62 -17.69 -1.28
N LEU A 252 12.19 -16.51 -1.58
CA LEU A 252 11.42 -15.28 -1.71
C LEU A 252 10.41 -15.33 -2.86
N VAL A 253 10.74 -16.02 -3.96
CA VAL A 253 9.86 -16.13 -5.12
C VAL A 253 8.66 -17.01 -4.78
N ASP A 254 8.87 -18.13 -4.07
CA ASP A 254 7.79 -18.99 -3.59
C ASP A 254 6.84 -18.23 -2.66
N ILE A 255 7.42 -17.44 -1.74
CA ILE A 255 6.65 -16.59 -0.81
C ILE A 255 5.80 -15.57 -1.57
N LEU A 256 6.39 -14.86 -2.53
CA LEU A 256 5.67 -13.85 -3.31
C LEU A 256 4.57 -14.50 -4.17
N ARG A 257 4.84 -15.64 -4.82
CA ARG A 257 3.81 -16.39 -5.57
C ARG A 257 2.66 -16.86 -4.69
N ALA A 258 2.94 -17.18 -3.43
CA ALA A 258 1.91 -17.65 -2.52
C ALA A 258 0.98 -16.53 -2.04
N ALA A 259 1.53 -15.34 -1.79
CA ALA A 259 0.85 -14.28 -1.04
C ALA A 259 0.59 -12.99 -1.82
N PHE A 260 1.24 -12.76 -2.97
CA PHE A 260 1.05 -11.55 -3.77
C PHE A 260 -0.11 -11.70 -4.76
N PRO A 261 -0.91 -10.65 -5.00
CA PRO A 261 -0.96 -9.39 -4.26
C PRO A 261 -1.62 -9.54 -2.88
N MET A 262 -1.47 -8.49 -2.06
CA MET A 262 -1.99 -8.41 -0.69
C MET A 262 -3.51 -8.64 -0.66
N GLY A 263 -3.98 -9.48 0.28
CA GLY A 263 -5.41 -9.77 0.44
C GLY A 263 -6.26 -8.53 0.67
N SER A 264 -5.80 -7.62 1.54
CA SER A 264 -6.47 -6.35 1.88
C SER A 264 -6.74 -5.43 0.69
N MET A 265 -5.97 -5.59 -0.38
CA MET A 265 -6.06 -4.79 -1.59
C MET A 265 -6.60 -5.58 -2.79
N THR A 266 -7.11 -6.80 -2.60
CA THR A 266 -7.68 -7.60 -3.69
C THR A 266 -9.14 -7.93 -3.39
N GLY A 267 -9.37 -9.05 -2.72
CA GLY A 267 -10.68 -9.61 -2.47
C GLY A 267 -10.59 -11.12 -2.28
N ALA A 268 -11.72 -11.76 -1.99
CA ALA A 268 -11.79 -13.19 -1.71
C ALA A 268 -12.95 -13.82 -2.52
N PRO A 269 -12.73 -14.90 -3.29
CA PRO A 269 -11.45 -15.54 -3.63
C PRO A 269 -10.54 -14.65 -4.50
N LYS A 270 -9.23 -14.67 -4.22
CA LYS A 270 -8.26 -13.71 -4.76
C LYS A 270 -8.21 -13.65 -6.29
N ILE A 271 -8.15 -14.80 -6.97
CA ILE A 271 -8.04 -14.85 -8.45
C ILE A 271 -9.28 -14.24 -9.09
N ARG A 272 -10.48 -14.61 -8.63
CA ARG A 272 -11.73 -14.10 -9.17
C ARG A 272 -11.89 -12.60 -8.91
N ALA A 273 -11.56 -12.15 -7.70
CA ALA A 273 -11.54 -10.73 -7.37
C ALA A 273 -10.61 -9.93 -8.31
N MET A 274 -9.42 -10.44 -8.64
CA MET A 274 -8.50 -9.78 -9.57
C MET A 274 -9.01 -9.72 -11.03
N GLN A 275 -9.81 -10.70 -11.47
CA GLN A 275 -10.47 -10.66 -12.78
C GLN A 275 -11.55 -9.57 -12.82
N LEU A 276 -12.39 -9.50 -11.78
CA LEU A 276 -13.43 -8.47 -11.66
C LEU A 276 -12.82 -7.07 -11.48
N ILE A 277 -11.71 -6.94 -10.74
CA ILE A 277 -10.93 -5.70 -10.65
C ILE A 277 -10.53 -5.22 -12.05
N GLU A 278 -9.99 -6.09 -12.91
CA GLU A 278 -9.63 -5.72 -14.27
C GLU A 278 -10.86 -5.29 -15.09
N GLN A 279 -12.01 -5.96 -14.91
CA GLN A 279 -13.26 -5.62 -15.58
C GLN A 279 -13.82 -4.26 -15.17
N TYR A 280 -13.77 -3.92 -13.88
CA TYR A 280 -14.45 -2.74 -13.34
C TYR A 280 -13.56 -1.51 -13.24
N GLU A 281 -12.26 -1.66 -12.96
CA GLU A 281 -11.35 -0.52 -12.89
C GLU A 281 -11.07 0.08 -14.27
N ARG A 282 -10.68 1.36 -14.32
CA ARG A 282 -10.42 2.08 -15.58
C ARG A 282 -8.94 2.37 -15.82
N SER A 283 -8.08 1.92 -14.92
CA SER A 283 -6.63 2.12 -14.96
C SER A 283 -5.95 0.96 -14.27
N ARG A 284 -4.77 0.58 -14.75
CA ARG A 284 -3.90 -0.31 -14.00
C ARG A 284 -3.49 0.37 -12.70
N ARG A 285 -3.27 -0.43 -11.67
CA ARG A 285 -2.81 0.06 -10.37
C ARG A 285 -1.32 0.44 -10.40
N GLY A 286 -0.54 -0.19 -11.27
CA GLY A 286 0.90 0.04 -11.33
C GLY A 286 1.53 -0.23 -9.97
N LEU A 287 2.25 0.75 -9.41
CA LEU A 287 2.87 0.56 -8.10
C LEU A 287 1.87 0.68 -6.94
N TYR A 288 0.70 1.29 -7.13
CA TYR A 288 -0.37 1.25 -6.13
C TYR A 288 -0.87 -0.18 -5.97
N SER A 289 -1.17 -0.61 -4.74
CA SER A 289 -1.45 -2.01 -4.42
C SER A 289 -0.29 -2.97 -4.80
N GLY A 290 0.90 -2.44 -5.08
CA GLY A 290 2.14 -3.18 -5.15
C GLY A 290 2.87 -3.16 -3.80
N SER A 291 4.20 -3.30 -3.85
CA SER A 291 5.04 -3.32 -2.67
C SER A 291 6.39 -2.61 -2.91
N LEU A 292 6.88 -1.93 -1.88
CA LEU A 292 8.23 -1.35 -1.79
C LEU A 292 8.93 -1.96 -0.57
N GLY A 293 10.21 -2.30 -0.69
CA GLY A 293 10.95 -2.81 0.44
C GLY A 293 12.37 -3.25 0.15
N TYR A 294 12.90 -4.08 1.04
CA TYR A 294 14.27 -4.58 0.97
C TYR A 294 14.38 -6.04 1.38
N ALA A 295 15.39 -6.72 0.83
CA ALA A 295 15.77 -8.09 1.16
C ALA A 295 17.28 -8.19 1.44
N TRP A 296 17.62 -8.75 2.60
CA TRP A 296 18.99 -9.00 3.03
C TRP A 296 19.51 -10.33 2.51
N PRO A 297 20.83 -10.47 2.28
CA PRO A 297 21.42 -11.73 1.81
C PRO A 297 21.36 -12.90 2.81
N ASN A 298 20.87 -12.67 4.04
CA ASN A 298 20.56 -13.72 5.01
C ASN A 298 19.10 -14.22 4.90
N GLY A 299 18.34 -13.71 3.94
CA GLY A 299 16.95 -14.06 3.70
C GLY A 299 15.93 -13.16 4.41
N ASN A 300 16.34 -12.30 5.35
CA ASN A 300 15.40 -11.39 6.00
C ASN A 300 14.92 -10.32 5.01
N PHE A 301 13.65 -9.95 5.05
CA PHE A 301 13.10 -8.88 4.22
C PHE A 301 11.95 -8.17 4.93
N ASP A 302 11.60 -6.99 4.44
CA ASP A 302 10.42 -6.24 4.86
C ASP A 302 9.84 -5.49 3.66
N PHE A 303 8.56 -5.71 3.41
CA PHE A 303 7.81 -5.24 2.26
C PHE A 303 6.51 -4.60 2.72
N ASN A 304 6.26 -3.37 2.29
CA ASN A 304 5.03 -2.66 2.60
C ASN A 304 3.91 -2.96 1.61
N VAL A 305 2.71 -2.48 1.91
CA VAL A 305 1.63 -2.30 0.94
C VAL A 305 1.74 -0.89 0.38
N VAL A 306 1.88 -0.71 -0.94
CA VAL A 306 1.92 0.64 -1.51
C VAL A 306 0.51 1.20 -1.61
N ILE A 307 0.10 1.84 -0.52
CA ILE A 307 -1.13 2.61 -0.37
C ILE A 307 -0.81 3.97 0.22
N ARG A 308 -1.82 4.85 0.27
CA ARG A 308 -1.67 6.24 0.68
C ARG A 308 -0.45 6.91 0.02
N SER A 309 -0.41 6.84 -1.31
CA SER A 309 0.78 7.17 -2.09
C SER A 309 0.46 8.04 -3.30
N LEU A 310 1.39 8.96 -3.60
CA LEU A 310 1.44 9.73 -4.83
C LEU A 310 2.49 9.11 -5.75
N GLN A 311 2.16 9.03 -7.04
CA GLN A 311 3.05 8.57 -8.09
C GLN A 311 3.21 9.69 -9.11
N TYR A 312 4.45 10.01 -9.46
CA TYR A 312 4.77 11.11 -10.35
C TYR A 312 5.81 10.70 -11.39
N ARG A 313 5.55 11.07 -12.64
CA ARG A 313 6.47 10.86 -13.76
C ARG A 313 6.96 12.21 -14.28
N ALA A 314 8.20 12.54 -13.96
CA ALA A 314 8.77 13.88 -14.11
C ALA A 314 9.02 14.33 -15.55
N ASP A 315 9.26 13.40 -16.47
CA ASP A 315 9.46 13.67 -17.90
C ASP A 315 8.15 13.99 -18.63
N THR A 316 7.00 13.50 -18.15
CA THR A 316 5.68 13.81 -18.76
C THR A 316 4.81 14.71 -17.88
N GLY A 317 5.21 14.98 -16.63
CA GLY A 317 4.39 15.68 -15.66
C GLY A 317 3.09 14.93 -15.29
N TYR A 318 3.05 13.61 -15.43
CA TYR A 318 1.87 12.81 -15.07
C TYR A 318 1.92 12.52 -13.58
N LEU A 319 0.92 13.00 -12.84
CA LEU A 319 0.75 12.81 -11.40
C LEU A 319 -0.51 12.00 -11.17
N SER A 320 -0.44 10.93 -10.38
CA SER A 320 -1.65 10.25 -9.93
C SER A 320 -1.53 9.65 -8.54
N PHE A 321 -2.68 9.48 -7.91
CA PHE A 321 -2.85 8.59 -6.77
C PHE A 321 -4.10 7.74 -6.97
N GLN A 322 -4.19 6.67 -6.20
CA GLN A 322 -5.36 5.81 -6.18
C GLN A 322 -5.86 5.65 -4.75
N VAL A 323 -7.17 5.47 -4.65
CA VAL A 323 -7.89 5.12 -3.43
C VAL A 323 -8.85 4.01 -3.76
N GLY A 324 -9.26 3.25 -2.76
CA GLY A 324 -10.28 2.22 -2.96
C GLY A 324 -11.11 1.97 -1.73
N SER A 325 -12.14 1.17 -1.93
CA SER A 325 -13.05 0.73 -0.90
C SER A 325 -13.32 -0.78 -0.98
N ALA A 326 -13.54 -1.38 0.17
CA ALA A 326 -13.86 -2.80 0.29
C ALA A 326 -15.35 -2.99 0.02
N ILE A 327 -15.69 -3.51 -1.15
CA ILE A 327 -17.08 -3.74 -1.52
C ILE A 327 -17.51 -5.09 -0.96
N THR A 328 -18.51 -5.05 -0.09
CA THR A 328 -19.19 -6.22 0.47
C THR A 328 -20.68 -6.18 0.06
N TYR A 329 -21.44 -7.21 0.42
CA TYR A 329 -22.87 -7.26 0.13
C TYR A 329 -23.65 -6.03 0.66
N ASP A 330 -23.28 -5.56 1.85
CA ASP A 330 -23.93 -4.44 2.55
C ASP A 330 -23.41 -3.06 2.12
N SER A 331 -22.45 -3.00 1.19
CA SER A 331 -21.91 -1.75 0.67
C SER A 331 -23.00 -0.92 -0.02
N VAL A 332 -23.00 0.38 0.26
CA VAL A 332 -23.92 1.36 -0.36
C VAL A 332 -23.09 2.21 -1.33
N PRO A 333 -23.36 2.19 -2.65
CA PRO A 333 -22.52 2.85 -3.65
C PRO A 333 -22.08 4.28 -3.31
N GLU A 334 -23.02 5.11 -2.84
CA GLU A 334 -22.77 6.50 -2.49
C GLU A 334 -21.83 6.64 -1.28
N GLN A 335 -21.94 5.74 -0.30
CA GLN A 335 -21.08 5.73 0.88
C GLN A 335 -19.67 5.28 0.52
N GLU A 336 -19.53 4.27 -0.34
CA GLU A 336 -18.22 3.78 -0.82
C GLU A 336 -17.48 4.85 -1.65
N TYR A 337 -18.23 5.62 -2.45
CA TYR A 337 -17.65 6.76 -3.17
C TYR A 337 -17.21 7.88 -2.20
N ALA A 338 -18.03 8.19 -1.20
CA ALA A 338 -17.67 9.17 -0.17
C ALA A 338 -16.43 8.73 0.63
N GLU A 339 -16.29 7.44 0.92
CA GLU A 339 -15.10 6.88 1.57
C GLU A 339 -13.84 7.06 0.70
N CYS A 340 -13.95 6.84 -0.61
CA CYS A 340 -12.84 7.11 -1.53
C CYS A 340 -12.41 8.58 -1.47
N LEU A 341 -13.36 9.53 -1.50
CA LEU A 341 -13.05 10.96 -1.41
C LEU A 341 -12.41 11.32 -0.07
N LEU A 342 -12.87 10.72 1.03
CA LEU A 342 -12.26 10.90 2.35
C LEU A 342 -10.81 10.39 2.37
N LYS A 343 -10.54 9.22 1.79
CA LYS A 343 -9.18 8.67 1.67
C LYS A 343 -8.29 9.52 0.77
N ALA A 344 -8.87 10.19 -0.23
CA ALA A 344 -8.17 11.08 -1.16
C ALA A 344 -7.79 12.43 -0.52
N GLN A 345 -8.54 12.89 0.47
CA GLN A 345 -8.40 14.22 1.04
C GLN A 345 -6.99 14.52 1.56
N ALA A 346 -6.33 13.58 2.22
CA ALA A 346 -4.97 13.77 2.72
C ALA A 346 -3.97 14.07 1.59
N MET A 347 -4.15 13.45 0.41
CA MET A 347 -3.28 13.66 -0.75
C MET A 347 -3.59 15.01 -1.39
N LEU A 348 -4.87 15.37 -1.50
CA LEU A 348 -5.32 16.64 -2.03
C LEU A 348 -4.82 17.83 -1.21
N GLU A 349 -4.86 17.73 0.13
CA GLU A 349 -4.33 18.73 1.04
C GLU A 349 -2.82 18.93 0.85
N VAL A 350 -2.06 17.83 0.73
CA VAL A 350 -0.61 17.88 0.48
C VAL A 350 -0.29 18.51 -0.88
N LEU A 351 -1.12 18.27 -1.89
CA LEU A 351 -0.98 18.83 -3.23
C LEU A 351 -1.54 20.25 -3.37
N GLY A 352 -2.29 20.75 -2.38
CA GLY A 352 -3.03 22.01 -2.49
C GLY A 352 -4.05 22.02 -3.63
N ALA A 353 -4.64 20.86 -3.94
CA ALA A 353 -5.50 20.67 -5.11
C ALA A 353 -6.89 20.15 -4.73
N GLY A 354 -7.86 20.32 -5.63
CA GLY A 354 -9.19 19.71 -5.54
C GLY A 354 -9.40 18.59 -6.56
N ILE A 355 -10.57 17.97 -6.53
CA ILE A 355 -11.04 17.06 -7.57
C ILE A 355 -12.00 17.82 -8.49
N ASN A 356 -11.84 17.64 -9.80
CA ASN A 356 -12.78 18.12 -10.81
C ASN A 356 -13.70 16.95 -11.22
N GLU A 357 -14.89 16.90 -10.64
CA GLU A 357 -15.96 15.97 -11.01
C GLU A 357 -16.72 16.49 -12.24
N GLN A 358 -16.04 16.56 -13.39
CA GLN A 358 -16.69 16.86 -14.69
C GLN A 358 -17.33 15.61 -15.30
#